data_AF-R2RER9-F1
#
_entry.id   AF-R2RER9-F1
#
_cell.length_a   1.000
_cell.length_b   1.000
_cell.length_c   1.000
_cell.angle_alpha   90.00
_cell.angle_beta   90.00
_cell.angle_gamma   90.00
#
_symmetry.space_group_name_H-M   'P 1'
#
loop_
_entity.id
_entity.type
_entity.pdbx_description
1 polymer ?
#
loop_
_entity_poly.entity_id
_entity_poly.type
_entity_poly.pdbx_seq_one_letter_code
_entity_poly.pdbx_strand_id
1 'polypeptide(L)' 'MAQNQHFIMALDTFKVNAVDTTAAGDTFIGAFASKLSHDLKNIEEAIKYGNKAASLTVQRYGAQPAIPYDSEFTI' A
#
# COMPACT_ATOMS: atom_id res chain seq x y z
N MET A 1 6.25 -33.77 -14.69
CA MET A 1 5.73 -32.39 -14.78
C MET A 1 5.72 -31.84 -13.35
N ALA A 2 6.55 -30.84 -13.04
CA ALA A 2 6.56 -30.24 -11.70
C ALA A 2 5.29 -29.40 -11.55
N GLN A 3 4.51 -29.64 -10.49
CA GLN A 3 3.38 -28.79 -10.13
C GLN A 3 3.94 -27.44 -9.69
N ASN A 4 3.62 -26.38 -10.45
CA ASN A 4 3.89 -25.01 -10.02
C ASN A 4 3.06 -24.74 -8.76
N GLN A 5 3.70 -24.75 -7.60
CA GLN A 5 3.07 -24.30 -6.37
C GLN A 5 2.93 -22.78 -6.43
N HIS A 6 1.70 -22.30 -6.56
CA HIS A 6 1.40 -20.88 -6.44
C HIS A 6 1.47 -20.49 -4.97
N PHE A 7 2.38 -19.58 -4.64
CA PHE A 7 2.44 -18.96 -3.33
C PHE A 7 1.41 -17.82 -3.27
N ILE A 8 0.49 -17.89 -2.31
CA ILE A 8 -0.51 -16.86 -2.05
C ILE A 8 -0.19 -16.21 -0.71
N MET A 9 -0.03 -14.89 -0.71
CA MET A 9 0.14 -14.07 0.49
C MET A 9 -1.08 -13.18 0.65
N ALA A 10 -1.76 -13.29 1.79
CA ALA A 10 -2.83 -12.39 2.20
C ALA A 10 -2.38 -11.62 3.43
N LEU A 11 -2.52 -10.30 3.40
CA LEU A 11 -2.13 -9.41 4.49
C LEU A 11 -3.33 -8.57 4.90
N ASP A 12 -3.56 -8.47 6.20
CA ASP A 12 -4.54 -7.55 6.74
C ASP A 12 -4.14 -6.10 6.44
N THR A 13 -5.15 -5.24 6.38
CA THR A 13 -4.98 -3.80 6.16
C THR A 13 -5.63 -2.99 7.28
N PHE A 14 -5.39 -1.68 7.27
CA PHE A 14 -5.87 -0.77 8.30
C PHE A 14 -7.36 -0.49 8.07
N LYS A 15 -8.17 -0.75 9.10
CA LYS A 15 -9.57 -0.34 9.10
C LYS A 15 -9.64 1.17 9.35
N VAL A 16 -10.20 1.90 8.39
CA VAL A 16 -10.30 3.37 8.42
C VAL A 16 -11.70 3.81 8.02
N ASN A 17 -12.07 5.04 8.37
CA ASN A 17 -13.30 5.68 7.89
C ASN A 17 -13.02 6.32 6.54
N ALA A 18 -13.31 5.63 5.44
CA ALA A 18 -13.11 6.15 4.10
C ALA A 18 -14.08 7.30 3.80
N VAL A 19 -13.54 8.38 3.21
CA VAL A 19 -14.24 9.59 2.80
C VAL A 19 -14.28 9.68 1.27
N ASP A 20 -13.16 9.44 0.61
CA ASP A 20 -13.03 9.47 -0.86
C ASP A 20 -11.95 8.45 -1.27
N THR A 21 -12.29 7.49 -2.13
CA THR A 21 -11.36 6.41 -2.52
C THR A 21 -10.49 6.75 -3.72
N THR A 22 -10.60 7.97 -4.26
CA THR A 22 -9.82 8.42 -5.41
C THR A 22 -8.32 8.32 -5.14
N ALA A 23 -7.55 7.84 -6.12
CA ALA A 23 -6.10 7.64 -6.05
C ALA A 23 -5.57 6.65 -4.98
N ALA A 24 -6.43 5.88 -4.30
CA ALA A 24 -5.97 4.87 -3.33
C ALA A 24 -5.05 3.81 -3.95
N GLY A 25 -5.37 3.34 -5.17
CA GLY A 25 -4.56 2.37 -5.90
C GLY A 25 -3.22 2.93 -6.38
N ASP A 26 -3.22 4.14 -6.93
CA ASP A 26 -2.01 4.84 -7.36
C ASP A 26 -1.08 5.12 -6.18
N THR A 27 -1.66 5.50 -5.03
CA THR A 27 -0.92 5.68 -3.79
C THR A 27 -0.31 4.37 -3.31
N PHE A 28 -1.09 3.28 -3.30
CA PHE A 28 -0.61 1.96 -2.91
C PHE A 28 0.60 1.55 -3.76
N ILE A 29 0.48 1.60 -5.09
CA ILE A 29 1.54 1.11 -5.97
C ILE A 29 2.78 2.00 -5.91
N GLY A 30 2.61 3.32 -5.79
CA GLY A 30 3.70 4.26 -5.64
C GLY A 30 4.49 4.05 -4.34
N ALA A 31 3.77 3.91 -3.22
CA ALA A 31 4.37 3.64 -1.91
C ALA A 31 5.00 2.23 -1.85
N PHE A 32 4.34 1.21 -2.39
CA PHE A 32 4.90 -0.13 -2.50
C PHE A 32 6.21 -0.13 -3.29
N ALA A 33 6.21 0.48 -4.48
CA ALA A 33 7.38 0.54 -5.35
C ALA A 33 8.53 1.35 -4.74
N SER A 34 8.24 2.38 -3.95
CA SER A 34 9.28 3.18 -3.28
C SER A 34 9.99 2.41 -2.16
N LYS A 35 9.35 1.38 -1.58
CA LYS A 35 9.91 0.58 -0.49
C LYS A 35 10.40 -0.80 -0.92
N LEU A 36 9.98 -1.30 -2.08
CA LEU A 36 10.35 -2.64 -2.55
C LEU A 36 11.84 -2.71 -2.93
N SER A 37 12.54 -3.69 -2.35
CA SER A 37 13.92 -4.00 -2.71
C SER A 37 13.98 -4.78 -4.02
N HIS A 38 15.02 -4.55 -4.82
CA HIS A 38 15.20 -5.26 -6.10
C HIS A 38 15.30 -6.79 -5.96
N ASP A 39 15.80 -7.28 -4.81
CA ASP A 39 15.88 -8.72 -4.53
C ASP A 39 14.58 -9.32 -3.99
N LEU A 40 13.52 -8.50 -3.88
CA LEU A 40 12.16 -8.84 -3.47
C LEU A 40 12.04 -9.42 -2.05
N LYS A 41 13.11 -9.42 -1.25
CA LYS A 41 13.09 -10.04 0.08
C LYS A 41 12.20 -9.34 1.09
N ASN A 42 11.88 -8.07 0.86
CA ASN A 42 11.04 -7.26 1.74
C ASN A 42 9.62 -7.04 1.21
N ILE A 43 9.14 -7.93 0.33
CA ILE A 43 7.84 -7.76 -0.34
C ILE A 43 6.68 -7.56 0.64
N GLU A 44 6.65 -8.28 1.76
CA GLU A 44 5.60 -8.14 2.78
C GLU A 44 5.63 -6.74 3.42
N GLU A 45 6.82 -6.22 3.75
CA GLU A 45 6.99 -4.90 4.33
C GLU A 45 6.61 -3.80 3.34
N ALA A 46 6.97 -3.96 2.06
CA ALA A 46 6.56 -3.04 1.00
C ALA A 46 5.04 -3.04 0.81
N ILE A 47 4.37 -4.20 0.86
CA ILE A 47 2.89 -4.28 0.78
C ILE A 47 2.26 -3.57 1.99
N LYS A 48 2.76 -3.81 3.21
CA LYS A 48 2.28 -3.13 4.42
C LYS A 48 2.43 -1.61 4.31
N TYR A 49 3.54 -1.14 3.74
CA TYR A 49 3.78 0.28 3.52
C TYR A 49 2.79 0.87 2.49
N GLY A 50 2.55 0.18 1.37
CA GLY A 50 1.51 0.54 0.40
C GLY A 50 0.11 0.59 1.01
N ASN A 51 -0.25 -0.43 1.81
CA ASN A 51 -1.54 -0.50 2.52
C ASN A 51 -1.73 0.69 3.46
N LYS A 52 -0.68 1.08 4.18
CA LYS A 52 -0.69 2.23 5.09
C LYS A 52 -0.93 3.54 4.33
N ALA A 53 -0.22 3.74 3.23
CA ALA A 53 -0.35 4.93 2.40
C ALA A 53 -1.77 5.06 1.83
N ALA A 54 -2.29 4.00 1.22
CA ALA A 54 -3.65 3.98 0.67
C ALA A 54 -4.71 4.20 1.75
N SER A 55 -4.53 3.62 2.94
CA SER A 55 -5.47 3.80 4.06
C SER A 55 -5.50 5.23 4.57
N LEU A 56 -4.39 5.98 4.49
CA LEU A 56 -4.38 7.42 4.80
C LEU A 56 -5.03 8.24 3.69
N THR A 57 -4.77 7.91 2.42
CA THR A 57 -5.35 8.60 1.26
C THR A 57 -6.86 8.55 1.26
N VAL A 58 -7.47 7.40 1.54
CA VAL A 58 -8.93 7.28 1.50
C VAL A 58 -9.66 8.12 2.54
N GLN A 59 -8.95 8.67 3.53
CA GLN A 59 -9.52 9.51 4.59
C GLN A 59 -9.55 11.01 4.22
N ARG A 60 -9.11 11.39 3.02
CA ARG A 60 -9.00 12.77 2.53
C ARG A 60 -9.64 12.90 1.15
N TYR A 61 -10.10 14.10 0.80
CA TYR A 61 -10.69 14.36 -0.52
C TYR A 61 -9.64 14.56 -1.61
N GLY A 62 -9.94 14.05 -2.80
CA GLY A 62 -9.17 14.30 -4.02
C GLY A 62 -8.04 13.31 -4.26
N ALA A 63 -7.45 13.37 -5.46
CA ALA A 63 -6.42 12.44 -5.92
C ALA A 63 -5.03 12.77 -5.34
N GLN A 64 -4.18 13.43 -6.12
CA GLN A 64 -2.83 13.83 -5.72
C GLN A 64 -2.76 14.58 -4.37
N PRO A 65 -3.69 15.50 -4.02
CA PRO A 65 -3.64 16.20 -2.73
C PRO A 65 -3.83 15.29 -1.51
N ALA A 66 -4.41 14.10 -1.68
CA ALA A 66 -4.64 13.13 -0.62
C ALA A 66 -3.47 12.16 -0.42
N ILE A 67 -2.47 12.15 -1.32
CA ILE A 67 -1.29 11.28 -1.21
C ILE A 67 -0.46 11.72 0.00
N PRO A 68 -0.18 10.84 0.98
CA PRO A 68 0.56 11.20 2.18
C PRO A 68 2.06 11.35 1.90
N TYR A 69 2.70 12.24 2.66
CA TYR A 69 4.15 12.26 2.82
C TYR A 69 4.62 11.18 3.78
N ASP A 70 5.88 10.74 3.67
CA ASP A 70 6.46 9.70 4.52
C ASP A 70 6.41 10.05 6.02
N SER A 71 6.50 11.34 6.37
CA SER A 71 6.37 11.84 7.75
C SER A 71 5.00 11.58 8.38
N GLU A 72 3.96 11.39 7.56
CA GLU A 72 2.59 11.15 8.00
C GLU A 72 2.33 9.68 8.33
N PHE A 73 3.30 8.80 8.12
CA PHE A 73 3.21 7.36 8.41
C PHE A 73 3.38 7.09 9.91
N THR A 74 3.28 8.08 10.78
CA THR A 74 3.25 7.90 12.23
C THR A 74 1.78 7.84 12.64
N ILE A 75 1.27 6.63 12.93
CA ILE A 75 -0.06 6.39 13.50
C ILE A 75 0.17 5.74 14.86
#